data_AF-A0A4S8ZUR9-F1
#
_entry.id   AF-A0A4S8ZUR9-F1
#
_cell.length_a   1.000
_cell.length_b   1.000
_cell.length_c   1.000
_cell.angle_alpha   90.00
_cell.angle_beta   90.00
_cell.angle_gamma   90.00
#
_symmetry.space_group_name_H-M   'P 1'
#
loop_
_entity.id
_entity.type
_entity.pdbx_description
1 polymer ?
#
loop_
_entity_poly.entity_id
_entity_poly.type
_entity_poly.pdbx_seq_one_letter_code
_entity_poly.pdbx_strand_id
1 'polypeptide(L)'
;MPSMDRHQFLAELVHGVEKYFDIGGIQASWAKGSKPAHRFWGDEDDRIEIPYTSDEHTTSDFAVSPDEKLVTVCGGLLISVYDIATKECRTQFRCPDESFPKLRFQDLARGHGGFCLIVATSDRPAMNNKLVMVELDDNGQMLTGQANILVTPNLIDESLAPIVSQVNRVYVSPNTIPLPLMDEVRAKYVRALEHLQAKLLFESFEQIDGRFSGSQASSKDGRLLLYTINNHTTQRVSRPAEGLPKIIVYDFVKKW
;
A
#
# COMPACT_ATOMS: atom_id res chain seq x y z
N MET A 1 -1.99 -13.88 -45.72
CA MET A 1 -1.05 -13.01 -44.98
C MET A 1 -0.12 -13.92 -44.20
N PRO A 2 1.22 -13.75 -44.28
CA PRO A 2 2.13 -14.61 -43.52
C PRO A 2 1.92 -14.36 -42.03
N SER A 3 1.87 -15.42 -41.21
CA SER A 3 1.78 -15.30 -39.76
C SER A 3 3.13 -14.84 -39.22
N MET A 4 3.16 -13.67 -38.60
CA MET A 4 4.36 -13.15 -37.97
C MET A 4 4.55 -13.83 -36.61
N ASP A 5 5.77 -14.31 -36.34
CA ASP A 5 6.14 -14.88 -35.04
C ASP A 5 6.19 -13.78 -33.97
N ARG A 6 5.76 -14.09 -32.75
CA ARG A 6 5.69 -13.15 -31.61
C ARG A 6 7.06 -12.54 -31.29
N HIS A 7 8.14 -13.30 -31.43
CA HIS A 7 9.49 -12.79 -31.18
C HIS A 7 9.90 -11.76 -32.24
N GLN A 8 9.49 -11.99 -33.49
CA GLN A 8 9.74 -11.08 -34.61
C GLN A 8 8.90 -9.80 -34.46
N PHE A 9 7.64 -9.93 -34.07
CA PHE A 9 6.78 -8.80 -33.72
C PHE A 9 7.38 -7.92 -32.62
N LEU A 10 7.83 -8.51 -31.50
CA LEU A 10 8.38 -7.75 -30.39
C LEU A 10 9.74 -7.10 -30.71
N ALA A 11 10.53 -7.70 -31.61
CA ALA A 11 11.80 -7.13 -32.06
C ALA A 11 11.61 -5.94 -33.02
N GLU A 12 10.56 -5.97 -33.84
CA GLU A 12 10.23 -4.91 -34.80
C GLU A 12 9.30 -3.83 -34.22
N LEU A 13 8.65 -4.09 -33.08
CA LEU A 13 7.77 -3.14 -32.41
C LEU A 13 8.58 -2.03 -31.73
N VAL A 14 8.85 -0.97 -32.48
CA VAL A 14 9.28 0.30 -31.90
C VAL A 14 8.06 0.94 -31.26
N HIS A 15 7.99 0.95 -29.93
CA HIS A 15 7.05 1.82 -29.23
C HIS A 15 7.44 3.27 -29.53
N GLY A 16 6.76 3.89 -30.49
CA GLY A 16 6.76 5.33 -30.62
C GLY A 16 6.16 5.90 -29.33
N VAL A 17 6.93 6.69 -28.59
CA VAL A 17 6.39 7.38 -27.41
C VAL A 17 5.32 8.35 -27.93
N GLU A 18 4.05 8.03 -27.68
CA GLU A 18 2.94 8.86 -28.12
C GLU A 18 3.03 10.23 -27.45
N LYS A 19 2.96 11.31 -28.25
CA LYS A 19 2.81 12.68 -27.75
C LYS A 19 1.32 12.91 -27.50
N TYR A 20 0.93 13.06 -26.23
CA TYR A 20 -0.49 13.09 -25.83
C TYR A 20 -1.28 14.33 -26.28
N PHE A 21 -0.63 15.31 -26.91
CA PHE A 21 -1.24 16.62 -27.18
C PHE A 21 -1.02 17.12 -28.62
N ASP A 22 -0.81 16.18 -29.55
CA ASP A 22 -0.71 16.47 -30.98
C ASP A 22 -1.90 15.82 -31.71
N ILE A 23 -2.68 16.60 -32.46
CA ILE A 23 -3.70 16.08 -33.38
C ILE A 23 -3.18 16.32 -34.80
N GLY A 24 -2.95 15.23 -35.56
CA GLY A 24 -2.44 15.33 -36.93
C GLY A 24 -1.06 15.98 -37.03
N GLY A 25 -0.20 15.81 -36.02
CA GLY A 25 1.14 16.43 -35.95
C GLY A 25 1.14 17.91 -35.55
N ILE A 26 -0.01 18.49 -35.22
CA ILE A 26 -0.14 19.86 -34.74
C ILE A 26 -0.30 19.84 -33.21
N GLN A 27 0.65 20.46 -32.53
CA GLN A 27 0.67 20.58 -31.08
C GLN A 27 -0.42 21.53 -30.56
N ALA A 28 -1.10 21.10 -29.50
CA ALA A 28 -2.06 21.92 -28.78
C ALA A 28 -1.43 23.23 -28.28
N SER A 29 -2.11 24.35 -28.49
CA SER A 29 -1.59 25.70 -28.21
C SER A 29 -1.21 25.93 -26.74
N TRP A 30 -1.88 25.25 -25.81
CA TRP A 30 -1.61 25.30 -24.38
C TRP A 30 -0.45 24.39 -23.94
N ALA A 31 -0.06 23.42 -24.77
CA ALA A 31 1.09 22.56 -24.53
C ALA A 31 2.41 23.19 -25.00
N LYS A 32 2.41 24.46 -25.43
CA LYS A 32 3.58 25.21 -25.92
C LYS A 32 4.49 25.67 -24.76
N GLY A 33 5.01 24.73 -23.98
CA GLY A 33 6.09 24.98 -23.01
C GLY A 33 7.47 24.60 -23.59
N SER A 34 8.55 25.22 -23.08
CA SER A 34 9.93 24.82 -23.35
C SER A 34 10.29 23.48 -22.69
N LYS A 35 9.61 23.14 -21.58
CA LYS A 35 9.68 21.85 -20.87
C LYS A 35 8.34 21.50 -20.21
N PRO A 36 7.33 21.02 -20.95
CA PRO A 36 6.15 20.48 -20.30
C PRO A 36 6.49 19.08 -19.79
N ALA A 37 6.50 18.92 -18.47
CA ALA A 37 6.79 17.69 -17.70
C ALA A 37 5.94 16.44 -18.04
N HIS A 38 5.15 16.48 -19.11
CA HIS A 38 4.17 15.46 -19.50
C HIS A 38 4.18 15.16 -21.00
N ARG A 39 5.18 15.64 -21.76
CA ARG A 39 5.19 15.46 -23.23
C ARG A 39 5.55 14.04 -23.67
N PHE A 40 6.28 13.30 -22.84
CA PHE A 40 6.73 11.94 -23.13
C PHE A 40 6.60 11.09 -21.87
N TRP A 41 6.03 9.89 -22.01
CA TRP A 41 6.12 8.88 -20.95
C TRP A 41 7.57 8.44 -20.80
N GLY A 42 8.07 8.34 -19.57
CA GLY A 42 9.47 8.03 -19.28
C GLY A 42 10.41 9.24 -19.31
N ASP A 43 9.90 10.46 -19.49
CA ASP A 43 10.63 11.73 -19.37
C ASP A 43 10.14 12.53 -18.16
N GLU A 44 9.89 11.82 -17.05
CA GLU A 44 9.48 12.45 -15.80
C GLU A 44 10.65 13.26 -15.20
N ASP A 45 10.35 14.44 -14.64
CA ASP A 45 11.36 15.27 -13.95
C ASP A 45 12.00 14.52 -12.78
N ASP A 46 11.22 13.66 -12.12
CA ASP A 46 11.69 12.80 -11.05
C ASP A 46 10.83 11.54 -10.85
N ARG A 47 11.40 10.52 -10.21
CA ARG A 47 10.70 9.28 -9.82
C ARG A 47 11.23 8.64 -8.54
N ILE A 48 10.33 7.99 -7.81
CA ILE A 48 10.62 7.13 -6.67
C ILE A 48 10.28 5.70 -7.08
N GLU A 49 11.26 4.80 -7.02
CA GLU A 49 11.06 3.38 -7.32
C GLU A 49 10.34 2.71 -6.15
N ILE A 50 9.12 2.21 -6.41
CA ILE A 50 8.32 1.53 -5.40
C ILE A 50 8.68 0.04 -5.43
N PRO A 51 9.11 -0.55 -4.31
CA PRO A 51 9.43 -1.96 -4.26
C PRO A 51 8.18 -2.80 -4.61
N TYR A 52 8.29 -3.58 -5.67
CA TYR A 52 7.24 -4.48 -6.11
C TYR A 52 7.28 -5.76 -5.26
N THR A 53 6.30 -5.95 -4.39
CA THR A 53 6.06 -7.27 -3.81
C THR A 53 5.36 -8.11 -4.87
N SER A 54 5.82 -9.34 -5.11
CA SER A 54 5.35 -10.27 -6.15
C SER A 54 3.85 -10.61 -6.15
N ASP A 55 3.08 -10.06 -5.22
CA ASP A 55 1.65 -10.24 -5.15
C ASP A 55 1.01 -9.54 -6.37
N GLU A 56 0.07 -10.22 -7.02
CA GLU A 56 -0.52 -9.94 -8.34
C GLU A 56 -1.43 -8.69 -8.36
N HIS A 57 -1.04 -7.66 -7.62
CA HIS A 57 -1.87 -6.57 -7.15
C HIS A 57 -1.22 -5.26 -7.59
N THR A 58 -1.45 -4.92 -8.86
CA THR A 58 -0.81 -3.81 -9.58
C THR A 58 -1.43 -2.43 -9.34
N THR A 59 -2.46 -2.33 -8.51
CA THR A 59 -3.05 -1.03 -8.16
C THR A 59 -2.31 -0.41 -6.98
N SER A 60 -1.68 0.74 -7.23
CA SER A 60 -1.09 1.60 -6.21
C SER A 60 -2.04 2.73 -5.83
N ASP A 61 -2.08 3.05 -4.54
CA ASP A 61 -2.68 4.28 -4.00
C ASP A 61 -1.56 5.12 -3.38
N PHE A 62 -1.70 6.43 -3.40
CA PHE A 62 -0.72 7.34 -2.83
C PHE A 62 -1.39 8.56 -2.19
N ALA A 63 -0.68 9.16 -1.25
CA ALA A 63 -1.06 10.45 -0.68
C ALA A 63 0.19 11.27 -0.37
N VAL A 64 0.07 12.59 -0.48
CA VAL A 64 1.12 13.55 -0.15
C VAL A 64 0.78 14.19 1.20
N SER A 65 1.79 14.42 2.04
CA SER A 65 1.60 15.10 3.32
C SER A 65 1.13 16.54 3.10
N PRO A 66 0.41 17.14 4.07
CA PRO A 66 -0.03 18.52 4.00
C PRO A 66 1.09 19.55 3.79
N ASP A 67 2.31 19.25 4.24
CA ASP A 67 3.49 20.11 4.04
C ASP A 67 4.28 19.80 2.75
N GLU A 68 3.77 18.89 1.92
CA GLU A 68 4.32 18.49 0.63
C GLU A 68 5.74 17.92 0.68
N LYS A 69 6.19 17.44 1.85
CA LYS A 69 7.53 16.83 2.01
C LYS A 69 7.55 15.32 1.97
N LEU A 70 6.44 14.68 2.34
CA LEU A 70 6.35 13.23 2.42
C LEU A 70 5.34 12.72 1.40
N VAL A 71 5.62 11.56 0.83
CA VAL A 71 4.66 10.80 0.04
C VAL A 71 4.55 9.41 0.64
N THR A 72 3.31 8.97 0.85
CA THR A 72 3.03 7.58 1.16
C THR A 72 2.52 6.88 -0.09
N VAL A 73 2.98 5.67 -0.30
CA VAL A 73 2.59 4.85 -1.44
C VAL A 73 2.30 3.44 -0.97
N CYS A 74 1.26 2.83 -1.52
CA CYS A 74 1.02 1.41 -1.41
C CYS A 74 1.42 0.70 -2.70
N GLY A 75 2.38 -0.22 -2.62
CA GLY A 75 2.69 -1.20 -3.67
C GLY A 75 2.12 -2.56 -3.27
N GLY A 76 0.94 -2.90 -3.77
CA GLY A 76 0.22 -4.11 -3.36
C GLY A 76 -0.29 -4.02 -1.92
N LEU A 77 0.39 -4.67 -0.98
CA LEU A 77 0.10 -4.59 0.47
C LEU A 77 1.18 -3.85 1.26
N LEU A 78 2.29 -3.49 0.61
CA LEU A 78 3.40 -2.81 1.25
C LEU A 78 3.14 -1.31 1.23
N ILE A 79 3.00 -0.71 2.41
CA ILE A 79 2.84 0.72 2.59
C ILE A 79 4.21 1.28 2.98
N SER A 80 4.65 2.27 2.22
CA SER A 80 5.94 2.93 2.45
C SER A 80 5.73 4.45 2.50
N VAL A 81 6.49 5.12 3.34
CA VAL A 81 6.54 6.59 3.41
C VAL A 81 7.93 7.03 2.98
N TYR A 82 7.98 7.94 2.01
CA TYR A 82 9.21 8.48 1.47
C TYR A 82 9.28 9.98 1.71
N ASP A 83 10.49 10.45 1.94
CA ASP A 83 10.83 11.85 1.75
C ASP A 83 10.89 12.17 0.26
N ILE A 84 10.16 13.19 -0.19
CA ILE A 84 10.06 13.52 -1.61
C ILE A 84 11.39 14.09 -2.13
N ALA A 85 12.10 14.88 -1.32
CA ALA A 85 13.34 15.55 -1.73
C ALA A 85 14.53 14.58 -1.76
N THR A 86 14.65 13.72 -0.75
CA THR A 86 15.77 12.77 -0.65
C THR A 86 15.48 11.41 -1.24
N LYS A 87 14.20 11.07 -1.45
CA LYS A 87 13.70 9.75 -1.88
C LYS A 87 14.00 8.63 -0.88
N GLU A 88 14.42 8.98 0.33
CA GLU A 88 14.70 8.00 1.37
C GLU A 88 13.39 7.45 1.93
N CYS A 89 13.33 6.12 2.07
CA CYS A 89 12.23 5.45 2.77
C CYS A 89 12.35 5.74 4.27
N ARG A 90 11.37 6.44 4.83
CA ARG A 90 11.30 6.86 6.23
C ARG A 90 10.67 5.79 7.12
N THR A 91 9.64 5.12 6.62
CA THR A 91 9.04 3.97 7.28
C THR A 91 8.37 3.05 6.27
N GLN A 92 8.22 1.78 6.64
CA GLN A 92 7.61 0.77 5.80
C GLN A 92 6.93 -0.28 6.66
N PHE A 93 5.72 -0.67 6.29
CA PHE A 93 4.96 -1.72 6.95
C PHE A 93 3.95 -2.34 5.98
N ARG A 94 3.44 -3.53 6.34
CA ARG A 94 2.55 -4.30 5.48
C ARG A 94 1.11 -4.22 5.99
N CYS A 95 0.16 -4.05 5.09
CA CYS A 95 -1.26 -4.19 5.40
C CYS A 95 -1.59 -5.69 5.55
N PRO A 96 -2.27 -6.11 6.63
CA PRO A 96 -2.61 -7.53 6.84
C PRO A 96 -3.78 -7.99 5.96
N ASP A 97 -4.66 -7.07 5.55
CA ASP A 97 -5.79 -7.41 4.69
C ASP A 97 -5.30 -7.62 3.25
N GLU A 98 -5.84 -8.62 2.54
CA GLU A 98 -5.47 -8.92 1.14
C GLU A 98 -6.14 -7.96 0.14
N SER A 99 -6.73 -6.88 0.63
CA SER A 99 -7.39 -5.89 -0.20
C SER A 99 -6.60 -4.58 -0.25
N PHE A 100 -6.74 -3.88 -1.37
CA PHE A 100 -5.96 -2.69 -1.68
C PHE A 100 -6.26 -1.57 -0.69
N PRO A 101 -5.29 -1.15 0.13
CA PRO A 101 -5.54 -0.12 1.09
C PRO A 101 -5.64 1.25 0.40
N LYS A 102 -6.46 2.13 0.96
CA LYS A 102 -6.48 3.55 0.59
C LYS A 102 -5.74 4.37 1.62
N LEU A 103 -4.99 5.37 1.17
CA LEU A 103 -4.10 6.16 2.00
C LEU A 103 -4.52 7.63 2.02
N ARG A 104 -4.51 8.23 3.22
CA ARG A 104 -4.69 9.68 3.40
C ARG A 104 -3.81 10.18 4.52
N PHE A 105 -3.13 11.30 4.29
CA PHE A 105 -2.51 12.05 5.37
C PHE A 105 -3.52 12.96 6.04
N GLN A 106 -3.34 13.12 7.34
CA GLN A 106 -4.04 14.05 8.18
C GLN A 106 -3.03 14.82 9.02
N ASP A 107 -3.07 16.15 8.94
CA ASP A 107 -2.28 17.00 9.83
C ASP A 107 -2.79 16.82 11.26
N LEU A 108 -1.88 16.49 12.19
CA LEU A 108 -2.19 16.49 13.60
C LEU A 108 -1.99 17.93 14.08
N ALA A 109 -3.08 18.67 14.28
CA ALA A 109 -3.08 20.06 14.78
C ALA A 109 -2.53 20.24 16.22
N ARG A 110 -1.67 19.34 16.70
CA ARG A 110 -0.95 19.40 17.96
C ARG A 110 0.41 19.99 17.67
N GLY A 111 0.74 21.14 18.27
CA GLY A 111 1.96 21.91 18.05
C GLY A 111 3.30 21.24 18.41
N HIS A 112 3.40 19.91 18.34
CA HIS A 112 4.63 19.12 18.45
C HIS A 112 5.15 18.60 17.10
N GLY A 113 4.42 18.86 16.00
CA GLY A 113 4.77 18.32 14.69
C GLY A 113 4.34 16.85 14.54
N GLY A 114 4.12 16.43 13.30
CA GLY A 114 3.74 15.07 12.93
C GLY A 114 2.46 14.96 12.12
N PHE A 115 2.19 13.75 11.65
CA PHE A 115 1.06 13.43 10.79
C PHE A 115 0.34 12.19 11.28
N CYS A 116 -0.96 12.09 11.01
CA CYS A 116 -1.69 10.84 11.08
C CYS A 116 -1.89 10.30 9.67
N LEU A 117 -1.25 9.17 9.37
CA LEU A 117 -1.53 8.40 8.17
C LEU A 117 -2.74 7.49 8.44
N ILE A 118 -3.82 7.76 7.71
CA ILE A 118 -5.05 6.96 7.78
C ILE A 118 -5.01 5.92 6.68
N VAL A 119 -5.03 4.65 7.07
CA VAL A 119 -5.03 3.49 6.18
C VAL A 119 -6.43 2.86 6.20
N ALA A 120 -7.17 2.97 5.11
CA ALA A 120 -8.39 2.19 4.93
C ALA A 120 -8.03 0.80 4.43
N THR A 121 -8.28 -0.22 5.24
CA THR A 121 -7.87 -1.61 5.00
C THR A 121 -8.55 -2.28 3.81
N SER A 122 -9.75 -1.82 3.44
CA SER A 122 -10.48 -2.34 2.29
C SER A 122 -11.40 -1.30 1.66
N ASP A 123 -11.54 -1.37 0.33
CA ASP A 123 -12.57 -0.66 -0.43
C ASP A 123 -13.78 -1.54 -0.78
N ARG A 124 -13.70 -2.85 -0.46
CA ARG A 124 -14.70 -3.82 -0.88
C ARG A 124 -15.98 -3.67 -0.05
N PRO A 125 -17.17 -3.59 -0.69
CA PRO A 125 -18.43 -3.37 0.03
C PRO A 125 -18.83 -4.47 1.02
N ALA A 126 -18.26 -5.67 0.92
CA ALA A 126 -18.63 -6.84 1.72
C ALA A 126 -17.68 -7.10 2.91
N MET A 127 -16.59 -6.33 3.03
CA MET A 127 -15.61 -6.48 4.11
C MET A 127 -15.95 -5.54 5.28
N ASN A 128 -15.50 -5.92 6.49
CA ASN A 128 -15.48 -5.02 7.64
C ASN A 128 -14.40 -3.96 7.39
N ASN A 129 -14.75 -2.91 6.67
CA ASN A 129 -13.82 -1.82 6.35
C ASN A 129 -13.41 -1.14 7.66
N LYS A 130 -12.10 -1.05 7.88
CA LYS A 130 -11.52 -0.32 9.01
C LYS A 130 -10.63 0.80 8.52
N LEU A 131 -10.73 1.95 9.19
CA LEU A 131 -9.76 3.04 9.11
C LEU A 131 -8.78 2.88 10.26
N VAL A 132 -7.51 2.71 9.92
CA VAL A 132 -6.42 2.49 10.86
C VAL A 132 -5.61 3.76 10.94
N MET A 133 -5.41 4.26 12.16
CA MET A 133 -4.73 5.52 12.43
C MET A 133 -3.28 5.25 12.79
N VAL A 134 -2.35 5.61 11.91
CA VAL A 134 -0.91 5.45 12.12
C VAL A 134 -0.32 6.83 12.41
N GLU A 135 0.20 7.02 13.62
CA GLU A 135 0.84 8.28 14.01
C GLU A 135 2.31 8.31 13.55
N LEU A 136 2.67 9.37 12.84
CA LEU A 136 3.98 9.63 12.29
C LEU A 136 4.55 10.93 12.87
N ASP A 137 5.87 10.98 13.03
CA ASP A 137 6.59 12.23 13.31
C ASP A 137 6.71 13.12 12.05
N ASP A 138 7.30 14.31 12.20
CA ASP A 138 7.54 15.26 11.10
C ASP A 138 8.42 14.68 9.96
N ASN A 139 9.21 13.65 10.26
CA ASN A 139 10.10 12.99 9.30
C ASN A 139 9.44 11.75 8.68
N GLY A 140 8.19 11.44 9.00
CA GLY A 140 7.47 10.27 8.49
C GLY A 140 7.84 8.96 9.17
N GLN A 141 8.48 8.98 10.34
CA GLN A 141 8.72 7.79 11.16
C GLN A 141 7.51 7.49 12.03
N MET A 142 7.16 6.21 12.18
CA MET A 142 6.10 5.78 13.08
C MET A 142 6.45 6.04 14.55
N LEU A 143 5.54 6.68 15.28
CA LEU A 143 5.71 6.99 16.71
C LEU A 143 5.48 5.77 17.61
N THR A 144 4.74 4.78 17.14
CA THR A 144 4.47 3.54 17.87
C THR A 144 5.73 2.68 17.88
N GLY A 145 6.36 2.59 19.05
CA GLY A 145 7.61 1.88 19.26
C GLY A 145 7.54 0.43 18.79
N GLN A 146 8.40 0.12 17.81
CA GLN A 146 8.87 -1.22 17.45
C GLN A 146 7.87 -2.36 17.72
N ALA A 147 7.00 -2.66 16.76
CA ALA A 147 6.61 -4.05 16.60
C ALA A 147 7.91 -4.83 16.39
N ASN A 148 8.28 -5.67 17.36
CA ASN A 148 9.45 -6.53 17.26
C ASN A 148 9.45 -7.21 15.89
N ILE A 149 10.54 -7.07 15.15
CA ILE A 149 10.69 -7.70 13.84
C ILE A 149 10.65 -9.21 14.08
N LEU A 150 9.54 -9.86 13.71
CA LEU A 150 9.35 -11.30 13.86
C LEU A 150 10.06 -12.05 12.74
N VAL A 151 10.30 -11.41 11.60
CA VAL A 151 10.94 -12.02 10.44
C VAL A 151 12.46 -11.92 10.59
N THR A 152 13.07 -12.91 11.26
CA THR A 152 14.52 -13.06 11.30
C THR A 152 14.92 -14.42 10.70
N PRO A 153 15.99 -14.48 9.88
CA PRO A 153 16.46 -15.76 9.31
C PRO A 153 16.68 -16.83 10.39
N ASN A 154 17.23 -16.42 11.54
CA ASN A 154 17.49 -17.31 12.68
C ASN A 154 16.21 -17.92 13.24
N LEU A 155 15.14 -17.14 13.45
CA LEU A 155 13.86 -17.66 13.94
C LEU A 155 13.27 -18.70 12.96
N ILE A 156 13.38 -18.43 11.66
CA ILE A 156 12.89 -19.34 10.63
C ILE A 156 13.70 -20.65 10.66
N ASP A 157 15.03 -20.56 10.70
CA ASP A 157 15.91 -21.73 10.78
C ASP A 157 15.67 -22.56 12.04
N GLU A 158 15.58 -21.92 13.20
CA GLU A 158 15.27 -22.57 14.48
C GLU A 158 13.89 -23.23 14.47
N SER A 159 12.88 -22.58 13.88
CA SER A 159 11.53 -23.13 13.79
C SER A 159 11.43 -24.34 12.85
N LEU A 160 12.25 -24.39 11.80
CA LEU A 160 12.27 -25.47 10.81
C LEU A 160 13.20 -26.63 11.21
N ALA A 161 14.17 -26.40 12.10
CA ALA A 161 15.15 -27.40 12.53
C ALA A 161 14.54 -28.73 13.02
N PRO A 162 13.45 -28.75 13.82
CA PRO A 162 12.81 -30.02 14.23
C PRO A 162 12.24 -30.82 13.06
N ILE A 163 11.67 -30.11 12.06
CA ILE A 163 11.09 -30.73 10.86
C ILE A 163 12.21 -31.35 10.01
N VAL A 164 13.27 -30.58 9.76
CA VAL A 164 14.45 -31.06 9.01
C VAL A 164 15.09 -32.27 9.71
N SER A 165 15.25 -32.21 11.03
CA SER A 165 15.78 -33.31 11.83
C SER A 165 14.95 -34.58 11.70
N GLN A 166 13.62 -34.48 11.80
CA GLN A 166 12.73 -35.62 11.69
C GLN A 166 12.73 -36.23 10.29
N VAL A 167 12.75 -35.41 9.24
CA VAL A 167 12.81 -35.88 7.84
C VAL A 167 14.12 -36.63 7.58
N ASN A 168 15.26 -36.08 8.03
CA ASN A 168 16.56 -36.76 7.93
C ASN A 168 16.62 -38.06 8.76
N ARG A 169 15.82 -38.20 9.82
CA ARG A 169 15.74 -39.42 10.62
C ARG A 169 14.91 -40.52 9.94
N VAL A 170 13.87 -40.14 9.21
CA VAL A 170 12.95 -41.07 8.53
C VAL A 170 13.52 -41.51 7.17
N TYR A 171 14.18 -40.60 6.45
CA TYR A 171 14.81 -40.89 5.17
C TYR A 171 16.31 -41.10 5.36
N VAL A 172 16.78 -42.32 5.09
CA VAL A 172 18.12 -42.83 5.43
C VAL A 172 19.28 -42.10 4.74
N SER A 173 19.03 -41.33 3.67
CA SER A 173 20.09 -40.60 2.97
C SER A 173 20.23 -39.17 3.49
N PRO A 174 21.43 -38.73 3.90
CA PRO A 174 21.70 -37.31 4.08
C PRO A 174 21.40 -36.58 2.76
N ASN A 175 20.70 -35.44 2.82
CA ASN A 175 20.25 -34.65 1.66
C ASN A 175 19.04 -35.20 0.86
N THR A 176 18.16 -36.00 1.47
CA THR A 176 16.95 -36.48 0.77
C THR A 176 15.92 -35.37 0.53
N ILE A 177 15.97 -34.25 1.28
CA ILE A 177 15.06 -33.14 1.05
C ILE A 177 15.55 -32.36 -0.17
N PRO A 178 14.76 -32.24 -1.25
CA PRO A 178 15.12 -31.37 -2.35
C PRO A 178 15.27 -29.94 -1.82
N LEU A 179 16.44 -29.32 -1.99
CA LEU A 179 16.64 -27.90 -1.65
C LEU A 179 15.49 -27.00 -2.14
N PRO A 180 14.97 -27.16 -3.38
CA PRO A 180 13.85 -26.35 -3.86
C PRO A 180 12.59 -26.44 -2.98
N LEU A 181 12.34 -27.59 -2.36
CA LEU A 181 11.16 -27.80 -1.53
C LEU A 181 11.34 -27.16 -0.14
N MET A 182 12.56 -27.18 0.40
CA MET A 182 12.88 -26.43 1.63
C MET A 182 12.86 -24.92 1.40
N ASP A 183 13.30 -24.45 0.24
CA ASP A 183 13.23 -23.04 -0.14
C ASP A 183 11.78 -22.58 -0.25
N GLU A 184 10.89 -23.40 -0.82
CA GLU A 184 9.46 -23.13 -0.87
C GLU A 184 8.82 -23.08 0.53
N VAL A 185 9.13 -24.05 1.40
CA VAL A 185 8.66 -24.07 2.79
C VAL A 185 9.15 -22.85 3.55
N ARG A 186 10.43 -22.50 3.40
CA ARG A 186 11.02 -21.30 4.00
C ARG A 186 10.30 -20.04 3.53
N ALA A 187 10.06 -19.89 2.23
CA ALA A 187 9.33 -18.75 1.69
C ALA A 187 7.89 -18.65 2.21
N LYS A 188 7.19 -19.78 2.37
CA LYS A 188 5.86 -19.83 2.99
C LYS A 188 5.89 -19.41 4.47
N TYR A 189 6.91 -19.86 5.21
CA TYR A 189 7.09 -19.49 6.62
C TYR A 189 7.39 -18.00 6.79
N VAL A 190 8.26 -17.45 5.95
CA VAL A 190 8.55 -16.00 5.91
C VAL A 190 7.25 -15.22 5.72
N ARG A 191 6.45 -15.57 4.69
CA ARG A 191 5.17 -14.89 4.43
C ARG A 191 4.19 -14.99 5.59
N ALA A 192 4.12 -16.14 6.27
CA ALA A 192 3.26 -16.31 7.43
C ALA A 192 3.69 -15.42 8.61
N LEU A 193 5.00 -15.29 8.86
CA LEU A 193 5.53 -14.40 9.89
C LEU A 193 5.35 -12.93 9.53
N GLU A 194 5.55 -12.55 8.26
CA GLU A 194 5.27 -11.20 7.76
C GLU A 194 3.79 -10.83 7.96
N HIS A 195 2.88 -11.74 7.63
CA HIS A 195 1.44 -11.55 7.83
C HIS A 195 1.08 -11.45 9.32
N LEU A 196 1.67 -12.28 10.17
CA LEU A 196 1.47 -12.21 11.63
C LEU A 196 1.97 -10.88 12.19
N GLN A 197 3.17 -10.44 11.79
CA GLN A 197 3.74 -9.15 12.21
C GLN A 197 2.85 -7.99 11.77
N ALA A 198 2.37 -8.00 10.52
CA ALA A 198 1.43 -7.01 10.00
C ALA A 198 0.14 -6.94 10.82
N LYS A 199 -0.43 -8.11 11.16
CA LYS A 199 -1.65 -8.19 11.95
C LYS A 199 -1.46 -7.64 13.37
N LEU A 200 -0.38 -8.05 14.05
CA LEU A 200 -0.07 -7.57 15.40
C LEU A 200 0.21 -6.06 15.40
N LEU A 201 0.90 -5.56 14.38
CA LEU A 201 1.13 -4.13 14.24
C LEU A 201 -0.18 -3.37 14.06
N PHE A 202 -1.07 -3.82 13.16
CA PHE A 202 -2.35 -3.17 12.95
C PHE A 202 -3.24 -3.22 14.19
N GLU A 203 -3.28 -4.34 14.92
CA GLU A 203 -3.99 -4.49 16.20
C GLU A 203 -3.47 -3.52 17.28
N SER A 204 -2.21 -3.09 17.20
CA SER A 204 -1.65 -2.08 18.12
C SER A 204 -2.08 -0.65 17.80
N PHE A 205 -2.49 -0.38 16.55
CA PHE A 205 -2.99 0.93 16.16
C PHE A 205 -4.45 1.11 16.53
N GLU A 206 -4.86 2.37 16.60
CA GLU A 206 -6.28 2.65 16.68
C GLU A 206 -7.00 2.33 15.38
N GLN A 207 -8.15 1.69 15.51
CA GLN A 207 -8.99 1.29 14.41
C GLN A 207 -10.42 1.76 14.66
N ILE A 208 -11.04 2.32 13.64
CA ILE A 208 -12.46 2.64 13.64
C ILE A 208 -13.13 1.97 12.44
N ASP A 209 -14.35 1.48 12.64
CA ASP A 209 -15.12 0.89 11.56
C ASP A 209 -15.53 2.00 10.59
N GLY A 210 -15.24 1.81 9.30
CA GLY A 210 -15.62 2.77 8.27
C GLY A 210 -14.76 2.72 7.02
N ARG A 211 -15.13 3.57 6.07
CA ARG A 211 -14.41 3.78 4.81
C ARG A 211 -14.34 5.25 4.46
N PHE A 212 -13.34 5.63 3.66
CA PHE A 212 -13.28 6.97 3.09
C PHE A 212 -14.51 7.26 2.23
N SER A 213 -14.90 8.53 2.25
CA SER A 213 -16.03 9.06 1.49
C SER A 213 -15.54 10.20 0.60
N GLY A 214 -15.62 10.01 -0.71
CA GLY A 214 -15.19 11.01 -1.68
C GLY A 214 -13.68 11.30 -1.69
N SER A 215 -13.30 12.37 -2.39
CA SER A 215 -11.91 12.80 -2.56
C SER A 215 -11.38 13.65 -1.41
N GLN A 216 -12.24 14.49 -0.81
CA GLN A 216 -11.92 15.29 0.37
C GLN A 216 -12.80 14.87 1.55
N ALA A 217 -12.16 14.23 2.52
CA ALA A 217 -12.79 13.75 3.74
C ALA A 217 -12.38 14.55 4.98
N SER A 218 -11.40 15.46 4.87
CA SER A 218 -10.87 16.21 6.00
C SER A 218 -11.27 17.69 5.96
N SER A 219 -11.42 18.30 7.14
CA SER A 219 -11.55 19.75 7.24
C SER A 219 -10.23 20.46 6.90
N LYS A 220 -10.31 21.74 6.49
CA LYS A 220 -9.13 22.52 6.09
C LYS A 220 -8.08 22.68 7.20
N ASP A 221 -8.52 22.69 8.45
CA ASP A 221 -7.67 22.75 9.64
C ASP A 221 -7.20 21.37 10.11
N GLY A 222 -7.56 20.31 9.38
CA GLY A 222 -7.21 18.93 9.68
C GLY A 222 -7.85 18.33 10.94
N ARG A 223 -8.73 19.06 11.60
CA ARG A 223 -9.34 18.63 12.85
C ARG A 223 -10.38 17.53 12.69
N LEU A 224 -11.15 17.60 11.60
CA LEU A 224 -12.31 16.76 11.38
C LEU A 224 -12.07 15.81 10.22
N LEU A 225 -12.49 14.56 10.39
CA LEU A 225 -12.54 13.54 9.35
C LEU A 225 -13.98 13.07 9.14
N LEU A 226 -14.39 13.00 7.89
CA LEU A 226 -15.65 12.42 7.43
C LEU A 226 -15.41 11.02 6.90
N TYR A 227 -16.15 10.05 7.42
CA TYR A 227 -16.15 8.70 6.88
C TYR A 227 -17.55 8.13 6.86
N THR A 228 -17.74 7.02 6.14
CA THR A 228 -19.03 6.33 6.11
C THR A 228 -18.95 4.97 6.75
N ILE A 229 -20.03 4.60 7.44
CA ILE A 229 -20.29 3.25 7.95
C ILE A 229 -21.54 2.68 7.31
N ASN A 230 -21.66 1.35 7.34
CA ASN A 230 -22.78 0.62 6.74
C ASN A 230 -23.00 0.95 5.25
N ASN A 231 -21.98 1.39 4.52
CA ASN A 231 -22.09 1.79 3.12
C ASN A 231 -21.75 0.63 2.16
N HIS A 232 -22.40 -0.51 2.37
CA HIS A 232 -22.33 -1.68 1.47
C HIS A 232 -23.37 -1.54 0.33
N THR A 233 -23.21 -2.26 -0.79
CA THR A 233 -24.21 -2.20 -1.88
C THR A 233 -25.42 -3.06 -1.52
N THR A 234 -26.63 -2.58 -1.83
CA THR A 234 -27.89 -3.32 -1.63
C THR A 234 -28.62 -3.48 -2.94
N GLN A 235 -27.99 -4.15 -3.91
CA GLN A 235 -28.65 -4.38 -5.19
C GLN A 235 -29.93 -5.23 -5.09
N ARG A 236 -30.26 -5.82 -3.92
CA ARG A 236 -31.37 -6.78 -3.79
C ARG A 236 -32.28 -6.69 -2.56
N VAL A 237 -32.05 -5.84 -1.54
CA VAL A 237 -32.89 -5.83 -0.32
C VAL A 237 -32.98 -4.42 0.30
N SER A 238 -34.16 -4.00 0.77
CA SER A 238 -34.31 -2.77 1.57
C SER A 238 -33.73 -2.96 2.97
N ARG A 239 -33.23 -1.88 3.58
CA ARG A 239 -32.64 -1.94 4.92
C ARG A 239 -33.57 -1.40 6.00
N PRO A 240 -33.52 -1.96 7.23
CA PRO A 240 -34.05 -1.25 8.39
C PRO A 240 -33.29 0.07 8.60
N ALA A 241 -33.95 1.06 9.21
CA ALA A 241 -33.39 2.41 9.38
C ALA A 241 -32.01 2.41 10.03
N GLU A 242 -31.76 1.48 10.96
CA GLU A 242 -30.48 1.34 11.67
C GLU A 242 -29.31 0.90 10.77
N GLY A 243 -29.62 0.17 9.70
CA GLY A 243 -28.65 -0.33 8.72
C GLY A 243 -28.39 0.61 7.54
N LEU A 244 -29.05 1.78 7.49
CA LEU A 244 -28.78 2.77 6.45
C LEU A 244 -27.34 3.29 6.53
N PRO A 245 -26.72 3.69 5.40
CA PRO A 245 -25.41 4.32 5.41
C PRO A 245 -25.43 5.57 6.31
N LYS A 246 -24.40 5.73 7.14
CA LYS A 246 -24.24 6.90 8.01
C LYS A 246 -22.93 7.60 7.67
N ILE A 247 -22.98 8.93 7.64
CA ILE A 247 -21.80 9.78 7.61
C ILE A 247 -21.42 10.07 9.05
N ILE A 248 -20.18 9.79 9.40
CA ILE A 248 -19.63 10.03 10.73
C ILE A 248 -18.65 11.20 10.64
N VAL A 249 -18.77 12.12 11.61
CA VAL A 249 -17.81 13.20 11.83
C VAL A 249 -16.93 12.82 12.99
N TYR A 250 -15.64 12.67 12.72
CA TYR A 250 -14.62 12.34 13.69
C TYR A 250 -13.80 13.57 14.03
N ASP A 251 -13.63 13.87 15.31
CA ASP A 251 -12.88 15.02 15.80
C ASP A 251 -11.61 14.53 16.50
N PHE A 252 -10.45 14.77 15.88
CA PHE A 252 -9.16 14.34 16.42
C PHE A 252 -8.81 15.01 17.76
N VAL A 253 -9.44 16.15 18.09
CA VAL A 253 -9.18 16.88 19.34
C VAL A 253 -9.99 16.34 20.51
N LYS A 254 -11.24 15.89 20.28
CA LYS A 254 -12.14 15.36 21.34
C LYS A 254 -11.77 13.97 21.84
N LYS A 255 -10.78 13.36 21.22
CA LYS A 255 -10.30 12.02 21.49
C LYS A 255 -9.50 11.92 22.79
N TRP A 256 -9.21 13.06 23.42
CA TRP A 256 -8.46 13.19 24.68
C TRP A 256 -9.12 14.23 25.58
#